data_AF-A0A9X1DKU1-F1
#
_entry.id   AF-A0A9X1DKU1-F1
#
_cell.length_a   1.000
_cell.length_b   1.000
_cell.length_c   1.000
_cell.angle_alpha   90.00
_cell.angle_beta   90.00
_cell.angle_gamma   90.00
#
_symmetry.space_group_name_H-M   'P 1'
#
loop_
_entity.id
_entity.type
_entity.pdbx_description
1 polymer ?
#
loop_
_entity_poly.entity_id
_entity_poly.type
_entity_poly.pdbx_seq_one_letter_code
_entity_poly.pdbx_strand_id
1 'polypeptide(L)'
;MSYYEEDFYHEPSEFEMQVDEFRESLLKAVKEEFVSEMDRLRKENAELQEIKANFKTIKSEYDQKSRKLEYERQDLERKVRRERLSSLLNDFEVEYFTVASRSKYKPKCDKCDENRRIYYTTPSGRKTYESCECSNSIPVFEPIPILLSTFSIRRGEGHAWYSVKYRGKDDEYLNYYEDSIHGCELITDESKFEDIGYGYKTLFETKEIAQKFCDYKNKSEV
;
A
#
# COMPACT_ATOMS: atom_id res chain seq x y z
N MET A 1 36.70 82.26 -60.66
CA MET A 1 36.87 83.21 -59.54
C MET A 1 35.54 83.90 -59.36
N SER A 2 34.78 83.80 -58.27
CA SER A 2 34.91 83.21 -56.93
C SER A 2 33.54 82.57 -56.61
N TYR A 3 33.46 81.37 -56.00
CA TYR A 3 33.18 81.17 -54.56
C TYR A 3 32.19 82.24 -54.03
N TYR A 4 30.98 81.88 -53.57
CA TYR A 4 30.76 81.24 -52.27
C TYR A 4 29.58 80.26 -52.22
N GLU A 5 29.85 79.10 -51.63
CA GLU A 5 28.93 78.26 -50.85
C GLU A 5 28.35 79.10 -49.71
N GLU A 6 27.04 79.35 -49.68
CA GLU A 6 26.33 79.91 -48.51
C GLU A 6 25.25 78.92 -48.07
N ASP A 7 25.72 77.73 -47.71
CA ASP A 7 24.92 76.70 -47.06
C ASP A 7 25.77 76.13 -45.91
N PHE A 8 26.15 76.97 -44.94
CA PHE A 8 27.02 76.46 -43.86
C PHE A 8 26.91 77.09 -42.46
N TYR A 9 26.17 78.18 -42.22
CA TYR A 9 26.02 78.72 -40.86
C TYR A 9 24.61 79.25 -40.59
N HIS A 10 23.68 78.35 -40.29
CA HIS A 10 22.45 78.71 -39.59
C HIS A 10 22.80 78.83 -38.10
N GLU A 11 23.18 80.02 -37.66
CA GLU A 11 23.44 80.29 -36.25
C GLU A 11 22.09 80.40 -35.52
N PRO A 12 21.79 79.51 -34.55
CA PRO A 12 20.48 79.50 -33.89
C PRO A 12 20.20 80.84 -33.22
N SER A 13 19.01 81.38 -33.43
CA SER A 13 18.59 82.59 -32.70
C SER A 13 18.48 82.29 -31.20
N GLU A 14 18.64 83.30 -30.34
CA GLU A 14 18.50 83.14 -28.88
C GLU A 14 17.16 82.49 -28.48
N PHE A 15 16.10 82.76 -29.26
CA PHE A 15 14.80 82.15 -29.07
C PHE A 15 14.79 80.66 -29.42
N GLU A 16 15.44 80.24 -30.51
CA GLU A 16 15.57 78.83 -30.88
C GLU A 16 16.38 78.05 -29.84
N MET A 17 17.45 78.64 -29.29
CA MET A 17 18.22 78.04 -28.19
C MET A 17 17.36 77.83 -26.93
N GLN A 18 16.52 78.80 -26.57
CA GLN A 18 15.61 78.68 -25.42
C GLN A 18 14.53 77.62 -25.64
N VAL A 19 14.02 77.49 -26.87
CA VAL A 19 13.04 76.46 -27.23
C VAL A 19 13.65 75.07 -27.18
N ASP A 20 14.88 74.90 -27.65
CA ASP A 20 15.59 73.62 -27.60
C ASP A 20 15.96 73.24 -26.16
N GLU A 21 16.43 74.17 -25.33
CA GLU A 21 16.69 73.92 -23.91
C GLU A 21 15.41 73.54 -23.15
N PHE A 22 14.29 74.23 -23.43
CA PHE A 22 12.99 73.87 -22.87
C PHE A 22 12.53 72.47 -23.32
N ARG A 23 12.73 72.13 -24.60
CA ARG A 23 12.40 70.81 -25.14
C ARG A 23 13.25 69.71 -24.49
N GLU A 24 14.55 69.93 -24.33
CA GLU A 24 15.45 68.98 -23.69
C GLU A 24 15.11 68.80 -22.20
N SER A 25 14.83 69.88 -21.48
CA SER A 25 14.44 69.80 -20.07
C SER A 25 13.10 69.06 -19.88
N LEU A 26 12.11 69.31 -20.74
CA LEU A 26 10.86 68.55 -20.74
C LEU A 26 11.06 67.08 -21.07
N LEU A 27 11.84 66.76 -22.11
CA LEU A 27 12.13 65.38 -22.48
C LEU A 27 12.85 64.63 -21.35
N LYS A 28 13.77 65.31 -20.67
CA LYS A 28 14.49 64.75 -19.52
C LYS A 28 13.56 64.51 -18.34
N ALA A 29 12.74 65.50 -17.98
CA ALA A 29 11.79 65.39 -16.87
C ALA A 29 10.78 64.25 -17.09
N VAL A 30 10.20 64.18 -18.29
CA VAL A 30 9.25 63.12 -18.66
C VAL A 30 9.92 61.75 -18.65
N LYS A 31 11.15 61.65 -19.18
CA LYS A 31 11.91 60.39 -19.18
C LYS A 31 12.27 59.94 -17.76
N GLU A 32 12.65 60.85 -16.88
CA GLU A 32 12.96 60.55 -15.48
C GLU A 32 11.72 60.08 -14.71
N GLU A 33 10.58 60.74 -14.91
CA GLU A 33 9.29 60.33 -14.32
C GLU A 33 8.91 58.92 -14.76
N PHE A 34 8.93 58.63 -16.07
CA PHE A 34 8.64 57.30 -16.59
C PHE A 34 9.59 56.23 -16.07
N VAL A 35 10.89 56.52 -15.98
CA VAL A 35 11.87 55.56 -15.43
C VAL A 35 11.60 55.31 -13.96
N SER A 36 11.30 56.35 -13.17
CA SER A 36 11.01 56.22 -11.75
C SER A 36 9.76 55.39 -11.47
N GLU A 37 8.69 55.60 -12.25
CA GLU A 37 7.44 54.85 -12.11
C GLU A 37 7.60 53.40 -12.58
N MET A 38 8.37 53.17 -13.66
CA MET A 38 8.70 51.82 -14.11
C MET A 38 9.50 51.04 -13.06
N ASP A 39 10.44 51.67 -12.37
CA ASP A 39 11.21 51.02 -11.31
C ASP A 39 10.36 50.76 -10.06
N ARG A 40 9.42 51.66 -9.74
CA ARG A 40 8.43 51.44 -8.69
C ARG A 40 7.54 50.24 -9.01
N LEU A 41 6.95 50.20 -10.21
CA LEU A 41 6.10 49.10 -10.65
C LEU A 41 6.85 47.76 -10.67
N ARG A 42 8.15 47.76 -11.02
CA ARG A 42 8.99 46.55 -10.96
C ARG A 42 9.17 46.05 -9.53
N LYS A 43 9.39 46.94 -8.57
CA LYS A 43 9.51 46.58 -7.15
C LYS A 43 8.18 46.03 -6.61
N GLU A 44 7.08 46.74 -6.85
CA GLU A 44 5.74 46.29 -6.42
C GLU A 44 5.36 44.94 -7.05
N ASN A 45 5.69 44.71 -8.32
CA ASN A 45 5.44 43.41 -8.96
C ASN A 45 6.29 42.31 -8.32
N ALA A 46 7.56 42.56 -8.01
CA ALA A 46 8.41 41.59 -7.34
C ALA A 46 7.85 41.19 -5.97
N GLU A 47 7.42 42.16 -5.16
CA GLU A 47 6.77 41.92 -3.86
C GLU A 47 5.47 41.12 -4.01
N LEU A 48 4.63 41.46 -5.01
CA LEU A 48 3.39 40.74 -5.27
C LEU A 48 3.63 39.29 -5.72
N GLN A 49 4.69 39.03 -6.51
CA GLN A 49 5.04 37.65 -6.88
C GLN A 49 5.50 36.85 -5.67
N GLU A 50 6.27 37.44 -4.76
CA GLU A 50 6.70 36.79 -3.52
C GLU A 50 5.49 36.46 -2.63
N ILE A 51 4.60 37.43 -2.41
CA ILE A 51 3.36 37.23 -1.66
C ILE A 51 2.52 36.12 -2.28
N LYS A 52 2.36 36.12 -3.61
CA LYS A 52 1.62 35.08 -4.34
C LYS A 52 2.23 33.70 -4.16
N ALA A 53 3.56 33.58 -4.17
CA ALA A 53 4.25 32.32 -3.93
C ALA A 53 3.98 31.83 -2.49
N ASN A 54 4.12 32.72 -1.50
CA ASN A 54 3.88 32.40 -0.10
C ASN A 54 2.43 31.95 0.14
N PHE A 55 1.44 32.64 -0.43
CA PHE A 55 0.03 32.24 -0.33
C PHE A 55 -0.25 30.87 -0.97
N LYS A 56 0.39 30.56 -2.10
CA LYS A 56 0.26 29.23 -2.72
C LYS A 56 0.81 28.13 -1.81
N THR A 57 1.96 28.38 -1.18
CA THR A 57 2.56 27.44 -0.22
C THR A 57 1.64 27.22 0.98
N ILE A 58 1.17 28.30 1.62
CA ILE A 58 0.27 28.23 2.78
C ILE A 58 -1.02 27.47 2.43
N LYS A 59 -1.62 27.75 1.27
CA LYS A 59 -2.82 27.04 0.80
C LYS A 59 -2.54 25.55 0.61
N SER A 60 -1.42 25.20 -0.01
CA SER A 60 -1.06 23.80 -0.21
C SER A 60 -0.86 23.06 1.11
N GLU A 61 -0.19 23.68 2.09
CA GLU A 61 -0.02 23.10 3.43
C GLU A 61 -1.35 22.92 4.16
N TYR A 62 -2.25 23.91 4.08
CA TYR A 62 -3.57 23.83 4.67
C TYR A 62 -4.40 22.69 4.06
N ASP A 63 -4.39 22.56 2.73
CA ASP A 63 -5.11 21.49 2.03
C ASP A 63 -4.54 20.11 2.41
N GLN A 64 -3.22 19.98 2.54
CA GLN A 64 -2.57 18.75 2.99
C GLN A 64 -2.96 18.40 4.43
N LYS A 65 -2.91 19.36 5.37
CA LYS A 65 -3.33 19.15 6.76
C LYS A 65 -4.80 18.76 6.87
N SER A 66 -5.66 19.41 6.10
CA SER A 66 -7.11 19.13 6.08
C SER A 66 -7.38 17.70 5.60
N ARG A 67 -6.71 17.27 4.53
CA ARG A 67 -6.82 15.88 4.05
C ARG A 67 -6.32 14.88 5.09
N LYS A 68 -5.18 15.15 5.72
CA LYS A 68 -4.61 14.29 6.77
C LYS A 68 -5.58 14.11 7.93
N LEU A 69 -6.16 15.20 8.44
CA LEU A 69 -7.14 15.16 9.52
C LEU A 69 -8.40 14.37 9.13
N GLU A 70 -8.88 14.54 7.90
CA GLU A 70 -10.03 13.77 7.41
C GLU A 70 -9.73 12.26 7.36
N TYR A 71 -8.55 11.88 6.87
CA TYR A 71 -8.11 10.49 6.88
C TYR A 71 -8.00 9.93 8.30
N GLU A 72 -7.39 10.66 9.23
CA GLU A 72 -7.26 10.27 10.63
C GLU A 72 -8.62 10.11 11.31
N ARG A 73 -9.57 11.02 11.04
CA ARG A 73 -10.95 10.92 11.54
C ARG A 73 -11.62 9.64 11.06
N GLN A 74 -11.56 9.37 9.75
CA GLN A 74 -12.17 8.16 9.17
C GLN A 74 -11.52 6.88 9.71
N ASP A 75 -10.21 6.88 9.92
CA ASP A 75 -9.51 5.74 10.52
C ASP A 75 -9.95 5.50 11.98
N LEU A 76 -10.04 6.56 12.78
CA LEU A 76 -10.56 6.50 14.15
C LEU A 76 -12.00 5.99 14.20
N GLU A 77 -12.89 6.49 13.34
CA GLU A 77 -14.26 6.00 13.25
C GLU A 77 -14.31 4.50 12.92
N ARG A 78 -13.47 4.03 11.99
CA ARG A 78 -13.37 2.61 11.66
C ARG A 78 -12.86 1.79 12.83
N LYS A 79 -11.84 2.26 13.56
CA LYS A 79 -11.29 1.60 14.76
C LYS A 79 -12.33 1.47 15.85
N VAL A 80 -13.02 2.57 16.21
CA VAL A 80 -14.08 2.55 17.23
C VAL A 80 -15.22 1.59 16.85
N ARG A 81 -15.64 1.58 15.58
CA ARG A 81 -16.66 0.62 15.11
C ARG A 81 -16.19 -0.82 15.24
N ARG A 82 -14.93 -1.11 14.88
CA ARG A 82 -14.34 -2.45 15.02
C ARG A 82 -14.21 -2.88 16.48
N GLU A 83 -13.72 -2.00 17.35
CA GLU A 83 -13.57 -2.28 18.78
C GLU A 83 -14.92 -2.57 19.43
N ARG A 84 -15.94 -1.74 19.14
CA ARG A 84 -17.30 -1.97 19.62
C ARG A 84 -17.88 -3.30 19.12
N LEU A 85 -17.65 -3.65 17.85
CA LEU A 85 -18.10 -4.92 17.31
C LEU A 85 -17.36 -6.09 17.98
N SER A 86 -16.05 -5.98 18.16
CA SER A 86 -15.24 -6.98 18.86
C SER A 86 -15.71 -7.18 20.29
N SER A 87 -16.01 -6.12 21.04
CA SER A 87 -16.51 -6.23 22.41
C SER A 87 -17.89 -6.90 22.48
N LEU A 88 -18.76 -6.63 21.51
CA LEU A 88 -20.10 -7.25 21.44
C LEU A 88 -20.05 -8.71 21.02
N LEU A 89 -19.08 -9.09 20.18
CA LEU A 89 -18.90 -10.46 19.71
C LEU A 89 -18.08 -11.33 20.66
N ASN A 90 -17.41 -10.74 21.64
CA ASN A 90 -16.57 -11.47 22.61
C ASN A 90 -17.38 -12.54 23.37
N ASP A 91 -18.62 -12.24 23.72
CA ASP A 91 -19.52 -13.19 24.40
C ASP A 91 -20.01 -14.31 23.47
N PHE A 92 -19.80 -14.16 22.16
CA PHE A 92 -20.14 -15.12 21.11
C PHE A 92 -18.88 -15.73 20.47
N GLU A 93 -17.73 -15.71 21.17
CA GLU A 93 -16.50 -16.37 20.74
C GLU A 93 -16.68 -17.90 20.76
N VAL A 94 -17.29 -18.42 19.70
CA VAL A 94 -17.42 -19.86 19.47
C VAL A 94 -16.16 -20.35 18.75
N GLU A 95 -15.45 -21.28 19.38
CA GLU A 95 -14.33 -21.97 18.78
C GLU A 95 -14.83 -23.03 17.80
N TYR A 96 -14.43 -22.89 16.54
CA TYR A 96 -14.63 -23.90 15.50
C TYR A 96 -13.30 -24.46 15.04
N PHE A 97 -13.34 -25.45 14.15
CA PHE A 97 -12.14 -26.09 13.62
C PHE A 97 -12.11 -26.00 12.10
N THR A 98 -10.92 -25.85 11.55
CA THR A 98 -10.62 -26.12 10.14
C THR A 98 -9.50 -27.14 10.03
N VAL A 99 -9.12 -27.51 8.82
CA VAL A 99 -8.07 -28.50 8.58
C VAL A 99 -6.93 -27.88 7.81
N ALA A 100 -5.70 -28.09 8.29
CA ALA A 100 -4.49 -27.69 7.59
C ALA A 100 -3.65 -28.89 7.19
N SER A 101 -2.97 -28.78 6.05
CA SER A 101 -1.98 -29.75 5.61
C SER A 101 -0.60 -29.34 6.08
N ARG A 102 0.10 -30.24 6.78
CA ARG A 102 1.51 -30.09 7.13
C ARG A 102 2.33 -31.19 6.45
N SER A 103 3.44 -30.79 5.84
CA SER A 103 4.39 -31.74 5.27
C SER A 103 5.18 -32.44 6.38
N LYS A 104 5.08 -33.77 6.49
CA LYS A 104 5.91 -34.59 7.37
C LYS A 104 6.79 -35.52 6.54
N TYR A 105 8.03 -35.73 6.95
CA TYR A 105 8.89 -36.71 6.31
C TYR A 105 8.35 -38.12 6.49
N LYS A 106 8.51 -38.97 5.48
CA LYS A 106 8.26 -40.41 5.59
C LYS A 106 9.13 -41.02 6.71
N PRO A 107 8.72 -42.17 7.28
CA PRO A 107 9.59 -42.93 8.19
C PRO A 107 10.99 -43.14 7.59
N LYS A 108 12.03 -43.01 8.42
CA LYS A 108 13.41 -43.18 7.96
C LYS A 108 13.63 -44.64 7.56
N CYS A 109 14.35 -44.87 6.46
CA CYS A 109 14.72 -46.21 6.01
C CYS A 109 16.17 -46.54 6.36
N ASP A 110 16.49 -47.83 6.39
CA ASP A 110 17.82 -48.33 6.76
C ASP A 110 18.88 -48.15 5.65
N LYS A 111 18.48 -47.73 4.45
CA LYS A 111 19.35 -47.61 3.27
C LYS A 111 20.07 -46.26 3.15
N CYS A 112 19.82 -45.32 4.07
CA CYS A 112 20.27 -43.93 3.96
C CYS A 112 20.93 -43.42 5.24
N ASP A 113 21.73 -42.36 5.11
CA ASP A 113 22.39 -41.70 6.24
C ASP A 113 21.39 -40.90 7.11
N GLU A 114 21.90 -40.20 8.13
CA GLU A 114 21.11 -39.31 8.99
C GLU A 114 20.41 -38.18 8.23
N ASN A 115 21.02 -37.72 7.14
CA ASN A 115 20.49 -36.68 6.26
C ASN A 115 19.61 -37.25 5.13
N ARG A 116 19.25 -38.55 5.20
CA ARG A 116 18.46 -39.27 4.19
C ARG A 116 19.13 -39.28 2.81
N ARG A 117 20.45 -39.41 2.77
CA ARG A 117 21.28 -39.47 1.55
C ARG A 117 21.83 -40.88 1.30
N ILE A 118 22.00 -41.21 0.03
CA ILE A 118 22.60 -42.46 -0.46
C ILE A 118 23.85 -42.08 -1.24
N TYR A 119 25.03 -42.45 -0.75
CA TYR A 119 26.30 -42.11 -1.40
C TYR A 119 26.65 -43.15 -2.47
N TYR A 120 27.13 -42.68 -3.61
CA TYR A 120 27.62 -43.54 -4.69
C TYR A 120 28.81 -42.89 -5.41
N THR A 121 29.51 -43.71 -6.21
CA THR A 121 30.60 -43.24 -7.06
C THR A 121 30.12 -43.18 -8.49
N THR A 122 30.20 -41.99 -9.09
CA THR A 122 29.86 -41.78 -10.51
C THR A 122 30.79 -42.59 -11.42
N PRO A 123 30.37 -42.89 -12.68
CA PRO A 123 31.25 -43.54 -13.65
C PRO A 123 32.58 -42.79 -13.88
N SER A 124 32.62 -41.48 -13.65
CA SER A 124 33.82 -40.64 -13.71
C SER A 124 34.69 -40.67 -12.44
N GLY A 125 34.42 -41.55 -11.49
CA GLY A 125 35.20 -41.74 -10.26
C GLY A 125 34.93 -40.71 -9.14
N ARG A 126 33.99 -39.78 -9.30
CA ARG A 126 33.63 -38.79 -8.27
C ARG A 126 32.63 -39.38 -7.28
N LYS A 127 32.85 -39.19 -5.98
CA LYS A 127 31.87 -39.50 -4.92
C LYS A 127 30.79 -38.43 -4.90
N THR A 128 29.53 -38.84 -4.96
CA THR A 128 28.34 -37.97 -4.88
C THR A 128 27.26 -38.65 -4.06
N TYR A 129 26.10 -38.00 -3.91
CA TYR A 129 24.94 -38.57 -3.23
C TYR A 129 23.65 -38.35 -4.01
N GLU A 130 22.69 -39.24 -3.77
CA GLU A 130 21.29 -39.10 -4.15
C GLU A 130 20.41 -38.98 -2.90
N SER A 131 19.33 -38.21 -2.99
CA SER A 131 18.34 -38.13 -1.94
C SER A 131 17.55 -39.43 -1.89
N CYS A 132 17.42 -40.01 -0.70
CA CYS A 132 16.61 -41.20 -0.52
C CYS A 132 15.12 -40.88 -0.70
N GLU A 133 14.33 -41.82 -1.18
CA GLU A 133 12.87 -41.69 -1.28
C GLU A 133 12.19 -41.38 0.07
N CYS A 134 12.79 -41.82 1.18
CA CYS A 134 12.30 -41.49 2.52
C CYS A 134 12.47 -39.99 2.84
N SER A 135 13.28 -39.26 2.09
CA SER A 135 13.44 -37.80 2.20
C SER A 135 12.23 -37.03 1.64
N ASN A 136 11.34 -37.70 0.91
CA ASN A 136 10.11 -37.07 0.44
C ASN A 136 9.18 -36.81 1.63
N SER A 137 8.54 -35.64 1.62
CA SER A 137 7.48 -35.32 2.56
C SER A 137 6.12 -35.79 2.04
N ILE A 138 5.28 -36.25 2.95
CA ILE A 138 3.88 -36.52 2.71
C ILE A 138 3.03 -35.43 3.39
N PRO A 139 1.93 -35.00 2.75
CA PRO A 139 0.96 -34.13 3.41
C PRO A 139 0.27 -34.91 4.52
N VAL A 140 0.21 -34.33 5.72
CA VAL A 140 -0.55 -34.84 6.85
C VAL A 140 -1.52 -33.77 7.29
N PHE A 141 -2.80 -34.09 7.25
CA PHE A 141 -3.88 -33.20 7.66
C PHE A 141 -4.09 -33.26 9.18
N GLU A 142 -4.22 -32.09 9.79
CA GLU A 142 -4.51 -31.93 11.21
C GLU A 142 -5.56 -30.84 11.45
N PRO A 143 -6.41 -30.99 12.47
CA PRO A 143 -7.40 -29.99 12.82
C PRO A 143 -6.73 -28.79 13.53
N ILE A 144 -7.14 -27.58 13.16
CA ILE A 144 -6.66 -26.31 13.72
C ILE A 144 -7.86 -25.49 14.21
N PRO A 145 -7.80 -24.93 15.44
CA PRO A 145 -8.85 -24.07 15.96
C PRO A 145 -8.90 -22.73 15.23
N ILE A 146 -10.11 -22.25 14.98
CA ILE A 146 -10.39 -20.97 14.34
C ILE A 146 -11.46 -20.23 15.14
N LEU A 147 -11.39 -18.90 15.08
CA LEU A 147 -12.29 -18.02 15.82
C LEU A 147 -13.01 -17.07 14.88
N LEU A 148 -14.17 -16.60 15.31
CA LEU A 148 -14.90 -15.57 14.61
C LEU A 148 -14.07 -14.29 14.56
N SER A 149 -13.66 -13.90 13.36
CA SER A 149 -12.85 -12.70 13.11
C SER A 149 -13.71 -11.49 12.79
N THR A 150 -14.74 -11.68 11.95
CA THR A 150 -15.58 -10.58 11.46
C THR A 150 -16.99 -11.07 11.22
N PHE A 151 -17.96 -10.23 11.60
CA PHE A 151 -19.35 -10.39 11.24
C PHE A 151 -19.83 -9.16 10.47
N SER A 152 -20.55 -9.37 9.38
CA SER A 152 -21.13 -8.28 8.60
C SER A 152 -22.51 -8.66 8.07
N ILE A 153 -23.48 -7.77 8.18
CA ILE A 153 -24.79 -7.94 7.56
C ILE A 153 -24.74 -7.27 6.18
N ARG A 154 -24.91 -8.06 5.11
CA ARG A 154 -24.98 -7.54 3.73
C ARG A 154 -26.29 -8.00 3.12
N ARG A 155 -27.04 -7.08 2.53
CA ARG A 155 -28.33 -7.38 1.87
C ARG A 155 -29.34 -8.12 2.78
N GLY A 156 -29.27 -7.92 4.09
CA GLY A 156 -30.13 -8.59 5.07
C GLY A 156 -29.63 -9.96 5.54
N GLU A 157 -28.52 -10.46 4.98
CA GLU A 157 -27.90 -11.74 5.35
C GLU A 157 -26.67 -11.52 6.25
N GLY A 158 -26.54 -12.33 7.29
CA GLY A 158 -25.38 -12.32 8.18
C GLY A 158 -24.22 -13.11 7.56
N HIS A 159 -23.08 -12.45 7.35
CA HIS A 159 -21.83 -13.09 6.92
C HIS A 159 -20.87 -13.13 8.10
N ALA A 160 -20.59 -14.33 8.59
CA ALA A 160 -19.54 -14.60 9.56
C ALA A 160 -18.27 -15.08 8.84
N TRP A 161 -17.13 -14.56 9.28
CA TRP A 161 -15.80 -14.91 8.79
C TRP A 161 -14.93 -15.38 9.93
N TYR A 162 -14.38 -16.58 9.80
CA TYR A 162 -13.50 -17.18 10.80
C TYR A 162 -12.04 -17.12 10.36
N SER A 163 -11.13 -16.93 11.32
CA SER A 163 -9.68 -16.90 11.09
C SER A 163 -8.94 -17.78 12.08
N VAL A 164 -7.82 -18.36 11.65
CA VAL A 164 -6.94 -19.18 12.50
C VAL A 164 -6.39 -18.37 13.67
N LYS A 165 -6.53 -18.90 14.88
CA LYS A 165 -5.93 -18.31 16.09
C LYS A 165 -4.43 -18.63 16.06
N TYR A 166 -3.60 -17.62 15.77
CA TYR A 166 -2.13 -17.69 15.89
C TYR A 166 -1.44 -18.87 15.17
N ARG A 167 -1.02 -18.67 13.91
CA ARG A 167 0.19 -19.37 13.44
C ARG A 167 1.36 -18.62 14.07
N GLY A 168 2.06 -19.21 15.04
CA GLY A 168 3.19 -18.61 15.76
C GLY A 168 4.41 -18.29 14.89
N LYS A 169 4.22 -17.46 13.86
CA LYS A 169 5.25 -16.81 13.06
C LYS A 169 4.90 -15.33 13.00
N ASP A 170 5.81 -14.53 13.50
CA ASP A 170 5.90 -13.09 13.31
C ASP A 170 6.14 -12.75 11.83
N ASP A 171 5.25 -13.18 10.93
CA ASP A 171 5.27 -12.70 9.56
C ASP A 171 4.20 -11.60 9.46
N GLU A 172 4.70 -10.36 9.46
CA GLU A 172 4.02 -9.09 9.22
C GLU A 172 3.39 -8.99 7.82
N TYR A 173 2.82 -10.06 7.28
CA TYR A 173 2.02 -10.05 6.06
C TYR A 173 0.56 -10.29 6.41
N LEU A 174 -0.13 -9.16 6.60
CA LEU A 174 -1.58 -9.05 6.60
C LEU A 174 -2.21 -9.86 5.46
N ASN A 175 -2.85 -10.97 5.86
CA ASN A 175 -3.78 -11.78 5.08
C ASN A 175 -4.73 -10.93 4.23
N TYR A 176 -4.56 -10.96 2.92
CA TYR A 176 -5.59 -10.57 1.97
C TYR A 176 -6.15 -11.86 1.35
N TYR A 177 -7.40 -12.17 1.70
CA TYR A 177 -8.31 -13.10 1.00
C TYR A 177 -8.11 -14.64 1.05
N GLU A 178 -7.03 -15.20 1.61
CA GLU A 178 -6.86 -16.67 1.55
C GLU A 178 -7.35 -17.49 2.76
N ASP A 179 -7.36 -16.92 3.98
CA ASP A 179 -7.61 -17.70 5.21
C ASP A 179 -8.96 -17.41 5.89
N SER A 180 -9.84 -16.58 5.30
CA SER A 180 -11.17 -16.29 5.89
C SER A 180 -12.22 -17.32 5.43
N ILE A 181 -12.74 -18.11 6.35
CA ILE A 181 -13.75 -19.13 6.07
C ILE A 181 -15.15 -18.55 6.27
N HIS A 182 -16.01 -18.69 5.28
CA HIS A 182 -17.40 -18.22 5.36
C HIS A 182 -18.24 -19.16 6.20
N GLY A 183 -19.01 -18.62 7.14
CA GLY A 183 -19.75 -19.41 8.12
C GLY A 183 -21.00 -20.13 7.62
N CYS A 184 -21.34 -20.10 6.32
CA CYS A 184 -22.55 -20.75 5.83
C CYS A 184 -22.42 -22.27 5.65
N GLU A 185 -21.21 -22.81 5.60
CA GLU A 185 -20.97 -24.25 5.41
C GLU A 185 -20.34 -24.88 6.66
N LEU A 186 -21.12 -24.93 7.75
CA LEU A 186 -20.75 -25.64 8.97
C LEU A 186 -21.00 -27.15 8.80
N ILE A 187 -19.94 -27.93 8.96
CA ILE A 187 -19.97 -29.39 8.93
C ILE A 187 -20.17 -29.92 10.35
N THR A 188 -21.30 -30.60 10.52
CA THR A 188 -21.77 -31.19 11.78
C THR A 188 -21.74 -32.72 11.77
N ASP A 189 -21.51 -33.32 10.60
CA ASP A 189 -21.66 -34.76 10.40
C ASP A 189 -20.73 -35.27 9.28
N GLU A 190 -20.45 -36.58 9.33
CA GLU A 190 -19.51 -37.25 8.42
C GLU A 190 -20.08 -37.46 7.01
N SER A 191 -21.41 -37.39 6.83
CA SER A 191 -22.05 -37.68 5.54
C SER A 191 -21.68 -36.67 4.45
N LYS A 192 -21.21 -35.49 4.86
CA LYS A 192 -20.79 -34.40 3.96
C LYS A 192 -19.32 -34.50 3.55
N PHE A 193 -18.55 -35.47 4.03
CA PHE A 193 -17.10 -35.52 3.79
C PHE A 193 -16.71 -35.66 2.31
N GLU A 194 -17.53 -36.33 1.51
CA GLU A 194 -17.29 -36.53 0.07
C GLU A 194 -17.52 -35.26 -0.75
N ASP A 195 -18.46 -34.42 -0.33
CA ASP A 195 -18.81 -33.17 -1.01
C ASP A 195 -17.82 -32.02 -0.73
N ILE A 196 -16.90 -32.21 0.23
CA ILE A 196 -15.89 -31.21 0.60
C ILE A 196 -14.79 -31.18 -0.46
N GLY A 197 -14.85 -30.16 -1.33
CA GLY A 197 -13.81 -29.88 -2.32
C GLY A 197 -12.49 -29.40 -1.69
N TYR A 198 -12.52 -28.33 -0.89
CA TYR A 198 -11.33 -27.73 -0.28
C TYR A 198 -11.38 -27.79 1.25
N GLY A 199 -10.74 -28.79 1.85
CA GLY A 199 -10.78 -29.01 3.31
C GLY A 199 -10.26 -27.84 4.16
N TYR A 200 -9.37 -26.99 3.63
CA TYR A 200 -8.82 -25.81 4.32
C TYR A 200 -9.74 -24.58 4.29
N LYS A 201 -10.89 -24.67 3.59
CA LYS A 201 -11.95 -23.64 3.57
C LYS A 201 -13.26 -24.14 4.18
N THR A 202 -13.17 -25.20 4.97
CA THR A 202 -14.33 -25.85 5.59
C THR A 202 -14.33 -25.61 7.10
N LEU A 203 -15.53 -25.37 7.63
CA LEU A 203 -15.78 -25.13 9.04
C LEU A 203 -16.34 -26.40 9.69
N PHE A 204 -15.74 -26.84 10.78
CA PHE A 204 -16.19 -27.98 11.57
C PHE A 204 -16.63 -27.52 12.95
N GLU A 205 -17.77 -28.05 13.40
CA GLU A 205 -18.35 -27.71 14.71
C GLU A 205 -17.44 -28.15 15.87
N THR A 206 -16.91 -29.36 15.79
CA THR A 206 -16.09 -29.96 16.85
C THR A 206 -14.76 -30.46 16.33
N LYS A 207 -13.78 -30.51 17.23
CA LYS A 207 -12.46 -31.11 16.96
C LYS A 207 -12.57 -32.57 16.52
N GLU A 208 -13.53 -33.30 17.07
CA GLU A 208 -13.73 -34.73 16.79
C GLU A 208 -14.13 -34.97 15.33
N ILE A 209 -15.10 -34.19 14.81
CA ILE A 209 -15.52 -34.29 13.40
C ILE A 209 -14.36 -33.86 12.48
N ALA A 210 -13.66 -32.78 12.81
CA ALA A 210 -12.50 -32.33 12.05
C ALA A 210 -11.39 -33.40 12.02
N GLN A 211 -11.14 -34.09 13.14
CA GLN A 211 -10.17 -35.18 13.21
C GLN A 211 -10.59 -36.36 12.33
N LYS A 212 -11.87 -36.75 12.36
CA LYS A 212 -12.38 -37.81 11.48
C LYS A 212 -12.22 -37.47 10.00
N PHE A 213 -12.44 -36.21 9.61
CA PHE A 213 -12.17 -35.75 8.25
C PHE A 213 -10.67 -35.78 7.92
N CYS A 214 -9.80 -35.39 8.86
CA CYS A 214 -8.36 -35.53 8.70
C CYS A 214 -7.96 -37.00 8.48
N ASP A 215 -8.52 -37.92 9.27
CA ASP A 215 -8.24 -39.35 9.16
C ASP A 215 -8.75 -39.92 7.81
N TYR A 216 -9.90 -39.45 7.33
CA TYR A 216 -10.42 -39.78 6.00
C TYR A 216 -9.45 -39.32 4.90
N LYS A 217 -9.00 -38.06 4.94
CA LYS A 217 -8.04 -37.52 3.95
C LYS A 217 -6.65 -38.15 4.04
N ASN A 218 -6.16 -38.40 5.25
CA ASN A 218 -4.87 -39.06 5.46
C ASN A 218 -4.88 -40.51 4.98
N LYS A 219 -6.03 -41.21 5.00
CA LYS A 219 -6.15 -42.57 4.44
C LYS A 219 -6.15 -42.60 2.91
N SER A 220 -6.68 -41.57 2.25
CA SER A 220 -6.72 -41.49 0.78
C SER A 220 -5.40 -41.05 0.14
N GLU A 221 -4.50 -40.45 0.91
CA GLU A 221 -3.21 -39.88 0.45
C GLU A 221 -1.98 -40.72 0.87
N VAL A 222 -2.19 -41.86 1.55
CA VAL A 222 -1.17 -42.86 1.92
C VAL A 222 -1.14 -43.98 0.89
#